data_AF-A0A6L4ZI90-F1
#
_entry.id   AF-A0A6L4ZI90-F1
#
_cell.length_a   1.000
_cell.length_b   1.000
_cell.length_c   1.000
_cell.angle_alpha   90.00
_cell.angle_beta   90.00
_cell.angle_gamma   90.00
#
_symmetry.space_group_name_H-M   'P 1'
#
loop_
_entity.id
_entity.type
_entity.pdbx_description
1 polymer ?
#
loop_
_entity_poly.entity_id
_entity_poly.type
_entity_poly.pdbx_seq_one_letter_code
_entity_poly.pdbx_strand_id
1 'polypeptide(L)'
;MSTTSINSKGIMLTEMPTIPLNLFFSSSTNHLSFALINAAPKSKKPFKYVSKKAYELYLWRVRLHKVFDPLFTGKTPVMTRSEAYGYLQYLMNLSEEQAHIASFNIEQCKDLIDLLDFAS
;
A
#
# COMPACT_ATOMS: atom_id res chain seq x y z
N MET A 1 33.08 -39.80 -14.82
CA MET A 1 31.78 -40.43 -15.08
C MET A 1 30.78 -39.75 -14.16
N SER A 2 30.02 -38.83 -14.72
CA SER A 2 29.14 -37.92 -14.00
C SER A 2 27.74 -38.51 -13.92
N THR A 3 27.21 -38.70 -12.71
CA THR A 3 25.78 -38.95 -12.51
C THR A 3 25.19 -37.77 -11.77
N THR A 4 24.78 -36.77 -12.55
CA THR A 4 24.02 -35.61 -12.10
C THR A 4 22.54 -36.01 -12.00
N SER A 5 21.99 -36.03 -10.78
CA SER A 5 20.56 -36.14 -10.53
C SER A 5 19.98 -34.74 -10.31
N ILE A 6 19.21 -34.25 -11.28
CA ILE A 6 18.51 -32.95 -11.25
C ILE A 6 17.09 -33.10 -10.72
N ASN A 7 16.74 -32.32 -9.69
CA ASN A 7 15.36 -32.07 -9.28
C ASN A 7 14.87 -30.77 -9.95
N SER A 8 13.75 -30.88 -10.64
CA SER A 8 13.06 -29.81 -11.35
C SER A 8 12.32 -28.86 -10.39
N LYS A 9 13.05 -27.91 -9.82
CA LYS A 9 12.62 -26.55 -9.41
C LYS A 9 13.71 -25.97 -8.51
N GLY A 10 14.79 -25.51 -9.16
CA GLY A 10 15.85 -24.74 -8.51
C GLY A 10 15.36 -23.34 -8.15
N ILE A 11 14.72 -23.20 -6.99
CA ILE A 11 14.54 -21.90 -6.35
C ILE A 11 14.92 -22.08 -4.88
N MET A 12 16.10 -21.57 -4.54
CA MET A 12 16.56 -21.45 -3.16
C MET A 12 15.58 -20.54 -2.42
N LEU A 13 14.91 -21.06 -1.41
CA LEU A 13 14.22 -20.24 -0.42
C LEU A 13 15.28 -19.60 0.46
N THR A 14 15.82 -18.46 0.02
CA THR A 14 16.65 -17.62 0.87
C THR A 14 15.75 -16.87 1.84
N GLU A 15 16.08 -17.02 3.10
CA GLU A 15 15.40 -16.50 4.28
C GLU A 15 15.15 -14.98 4.19
N MET A 16 13.93 -14.58 4.55
CA MET A 16 13.55 -13.17 4.65
C MET A 16 14.27 -12.55 5.86
N PRO A 17 15.03 -11.44 5.71
CA PRO A 17 15.66 -10.78 6.84
C PRO A 17 14.61 -10.10 7.72
N THR A 18 14.60 -10.47 8.99
CA THR A 18 13.81 -9.85 10.05
C THR A 18 14.40 -8.47 10.34
N ILE A 19 13.66 -7.39 10.06
CA ILE A 19 14.11 -6.02 10.36
C ILE A 19 13.58 -5.62 11.75
N PRO A 20 14.45 -5.20 12.69
CA PRO A 20 14.02 -4.74 14.00
C PRO A 20 13.29 -3.39 13.91
N LEU A 21 12.07 -3.35 14.46
CA LEU A 21 11.35 -2.13 14.81
C LEU A 21 12.10 -1.41 15.94
N ASN A 22 13.03 -0.50 15.63
CA ASN A 22 13.38 0.65 16.46
C ASN A 22 14.53 1.45 15.82
N LEU A 23 14.23 2.71 15.46
CA LEU A 23 15.08 3.90 15.25
C LEU A 23 14.41 4.73 14.12
N PHE A 24 14.18 6.04 14.19
CA PHE A 24 14.57 7.07 15.13
C PHE A 24 13.78 8.32 14.66
N PHE A 25 12.71 8.72 15.34
CA PHE A 25 12.13 10.05 15.13
C PHE A 25 12.69 10.97 16.22
N SER A 26 13.73 11.71 15.87
CA SER A 26 14.19 12.86 16.63
C SER A 26 13.46 14.09 16.13
N SER A 27 12.57 14.66 16.95
CA SER A 27 12.41 16.12 16.99
C SER A 27 11.66 16.54 18.26
N SER A 28 12.42 17.16 19.17
CA SER A 28 12.08 18.38 19.89
C SER A 28 10.66 18.49 20.49
N THR A 29 10.49 18.05 21.73
CA THR A 29 9.34 18.44 22.57
C THR A 29 9.71 19.64 23.45
N ASN A 30 9.18 20.81 23.09
CA ASN A 30 9.02 21.90 24.04
C ASN A 30 7.76 21.65 24.88
N HIS A 31 8.00 21.56 26.19
CA HIS A 31 7.15 21.89 27.34
C HIS A 31 5.62 21.98 27.11
N LEU A 32 4.86 21.13 27.81
CA LEU A 32 3.79 21.55 28.74
C LEU A 32 3.15 20.34 29.46
N SER A 33 2.71 20.63 30.68
CA SER A 33 2.50 19.77 31.84
C SER A 33 1.23 18.90 31.87
N PHE A 34 1.36 17.74 32.54
CA PHE A 34 0.46 17.15 33.56
C PHE A 34 -1.06 17.42 33.48
N ALA A 35 -1.86 16.41 33.12
CA ALA A 35 -3.20 16.15 33.71
C ALA A 35 -3.81 14.80 33.26
N LEU A 36 -3.69 13.81 34.13
CA LEU A 36 -4.73 12.84 34.56
C LEU A 36 -5.94 12.58 33.64
N ILE A 37 -5.99 11.43 32.92
CA ILE A 37 -7.26 10.73 32.66
C ILE A 37 -7.02 9.21 32.66
N ASN A 38 -7.67 8.52 33.61
CA ASN A 38 -7.94 7.09 33.58
C ASN A 38 -8.48 6.68 32.20
N ALA A 39 -7.65 6.06 31.35
CA ALA A 39 -8.15 5.47 30.11
C ALA A 39 -8.80 4.12 30.43
N ALA A 40 -10.11 4.14 30.64
CA ALA A 40 -10.97 2.96 30.62
C ALA A 40 -10.65 2.07 29.39
N PRO A 41 -10.81 0.74 29.46
CA PRO A 41 -10.56 -0.14 28.32
C PRO A 41 -11.36 0.37 27.13
N LYS A 42 -10.67 0.80 26.06
CA LYS A 42 -11.33 1.17 24.81
C LYS A 42 -12.11 -0.05 24.37
N SER A 43 -13.42 0.00 24.57
CA SER A 43 -14.37 -0.96 24.03
C SER A 43 -13.93 -1.28 22.60
N LYS A 44 -13.64 -2.54 22.31
CA LYS A 44 -13.60 -3.01 20.92
C LYS A 44 -15.05 -2.94 20.46
N LYS A 45 -15.49 -1.75 20.04
CA LYS A 45 -16.79 -1.59 19.39
C LYS A 45 -16.77 -2.61 18.25
N PRO A 46 -17.68 -3.59 18.21
CA PRO A 46 -17.70 -4.56 17.13
C PRO A 46 -17.82 -3.77 15.83
N PHE A 47 -16.91 -4.09 14.91
CA PHE A 47 -16.82 -3.50 13.59
C PHE A 47 -18.23 -3.41 12.99
N LYS A 48 -18.74 -2.18 12.89
CA LYS A 48 -20.09 -1.86 12.42
C LYS A 48 -20.27 -2.55 11.07
N TYR A 49 -21.33 -3.35 10.90
CA TYR A 49 -21.61 -4.14 9.69
C TYR A 49 -21.34 -3.34 8.41
N VAL A 50 -20.13 -3.45 7.84
CA VAL A 50 -19.88 -3.00 6.48
C VAL A 50 -20.54 -4.02 5.56
N SER A 51 -21.22 -3.53 4.54
CA SER A 51 -21.70 -4.40 3.49
C SER A 51 -20.51 -5.16 2.89
N LYS A 52 -20.74 -6.41 2.44
CA LYS A 52 -19.71 -7.20 1.75
C LYS A 52 -19.07 -6.40 0.60
N LYS A 53 -19.89 -5.62 -0.12
CA LYS A 53 -19.46 -4.72 -1.19
C LYS A 53 -18.50 -3.62 -0.71
N ALA A 54 -18.77 -3.00 0.44
CA ALA A 54 -17.88 -1.97 0.99
C ALA A 54 -16.53 -2.56 1.43
N TYR A 55 -16.55 -3.77 2.00
CA TYR A 55 -15.33 -4.49 2.35
C TYR A 55 -14.52 -4.87 1.11
N GLU A 56 -15.18 -5.36 0.05
CA GLU A 56 -14.54 -5.66 -1.22
C GLU A 56 -13.88 -4.42 -1.84
N LEU A 57 -14.58 -3.29 -1.88
CA LEU A 57 -14.03 -2.03 -2.37
C LEU A 57 -12.78 -1.59 -1.60
N TYR A 58 -12.81 -1.72 -0.27
CA TYR A 58 -11.64 -1.44 0.57
C TYR A 58 -10.44 -2.31 0.19
N LEU A 59 -10.63 -3.62 -0.01
CA LEU A 59 -9.56 -4.53 -0.41
C LEU A 59 -8.96 -4.14 -1.76
N TRP A 60 -9.78 -3.76 -2.73
CA TRP A 60 -9.32 -3.31 -4.06
C TRP A 60 -8.51 -2.02 -3.97
N ARG A 61 -8.94 -1.04 -3.17
CA ARG A 61 -8.17 0.20 -2.96
C ARG A 61 -6.84 -0.06 -2.27
N VAL A 62 -6.82 -0.95 -1.27
CA VAL A 62 -5.57 -1.36 -0.62
C VAL A 62 -4.63 -2.04 -1.61
N ARG A 63 -5.16 -2.90 -2.49
CA ARG A 63 -4.35 -3.54 -3.53
C ARG A 63 -3.79 -2.52 -4.52
N LEU A 64 -4.62 -1.58 -4.96
CA LEU A 64 -4.19 -0.52 -5.87
C LEU A 64 -3.08 0.33 -5.25
N HIS A 65 -3.20 0.74 -3.99
CA HIS A 65 -2.14 1.48 -3.29
C HIS A 65 -0.82 0.70 -3.23
N LYS A 66 -0.86 -0.62 -3.03
CA LYS A 66 0.36 -1.44 -3.01
C LYS A 66 1.11 -1.44 -4.35
N VAL A 67 0.42 -1.28 -5.47
CA VAL A 67 1.02 -1.27 -6.81
C VAL A 67 1.37 0.15 -7.24
N PHE A 68 0.52 1.13 -6.92
CA PHE A 68 0.68 2.52 -7.36
C PHE A 68 1.63 3.34 -6.49
N ASP A 69 1.60 3.19 -5.15
CA ASP A 69 2.42 3.99 -4.24
C ASP A 69 3.95 3.80 -4.48
N PRO A 70 4.46 2.59 -4.82
CA PRO A 70 5.86 2.39 -5.15
C PRO A 70 6.36 3.19 -6.36
N LEU A 71 5.47 3.69 -7.24
CA LEU A 71 5.87 4.53 -8.37
C LEU A 71 6.52 5.84 -7.90
N PHE A 72 6.04 6.39 -6.78
CA PHE A 72 6.49 7.69 -6.25
C PHE A 72 6.97 7.67 -4.80
N THR A 73 6.86 6.53 -4.12
CA THR A 73 7.31 6.33 -2.74
C THR A 73 8.35 5.23 -2.70
N GLY A 74 9.39 5.39 -1.88
CA GLY A 74 10.43 4.37 -1.68
C GLY A 74 11.84 4.96 -1.68
N LYS A 75 12.85 4.08 -1.69
CA LYS A 75 14.26 4.50 -1.74
C LYS A 75 14.68 4.98 -3.13
N THR A 76 14.05 4.44 -4.17
CA THR A 76 14.30 4.77 -5.58
C THR A 76 12.96 4.87 -6.31
N PRO A 77 12.21 5.98 -6.14
CA PRO A 77 10.96 6.18 -6.84
C PRO A 77 11.21 6.29 -8.36
N VAL A 78 10.29 5.76 -9.16
CA VAL A 78 10.35 5.84 -10.62
C VAL A 78 10.02 7.25 -11.09
N MET A 79 9.10 7.92 -10.40
CA MET A 79 8.60 9.24 -10.74
C MET A 79 8.23 10.03 -9.48
N THR A 80 8.04 11.35 -9.61
CA THR A 80 7.51 12.16 -8.52
C THR A 80 6.02 11.86 -8.29
N ARG A 81 5.50 12.24 -7.11
CA ARG A 81 4.06 12.10 -6.82
C ARG A 81 3.20 12.81 -7.86
N SER A 82 3.58 14.03 -8.25
CA SER A 82 2.84 14.80 -9.25
C SER A 82 2.81 14.09 -10.60
N GLU A 83 3.93 13.51 -11.02
CA GLU A 83 4.02 12.73 -12.26
C GLU A 83 3.20 11.45 -12.17
N ALA A 84 3.18 10.77 -11.03
CA ALA A 84 2.35 9.58 -10.84
C ALA A 84 0.85 9.89 -10.97
N TYR A 85 0.38 10.99 -10.37
CA TYR A 85 -1.01 11.42 -10.53
C TYR A 85 -1.29 11.94 -11.94
N GLY A 86 -0.32 12.57 -12.61
CA GLY A 86 -0.44 12.94 -14.04
C GLY A 86 -0.51 11.71 -14.95
N TYR A 87 0.28 10.68 -14.67
CA TYR A 87 0.25 9.41 -15.40
C TYR A 87 -1.08 8.68 -15.17
N LEU A 88 -1.61 8.70 -13.94
CA LEU A 88 -2.93 8.19 -13.61
C LEU A 88 -4.04 8.90 -14.42
N GLN A 89 -4.00 10.24 -14.46
CA GLN A 89 -4.94 11.05 -15.24
C GLN A 89 -4.89 10.68 -16.73
N TYR A 90 -3.69 10.51 -17.27
CA TYR A 90 -3.49 10.12 -18.67
C TYR A 90 -4.02 8.70 -18.96
N LEU A 91 -3.67 7.71 -18.14
CA LEU A 91 -4.07 6.31 -18.32
C LEU A 91 -5.59 6.13 -18.27
N MET A 92 -6.26 6.84 -17.34
CA MET A 92 -7.69 6.69 -17.13
C MET A 92 -8.53 7.78 -17.78
N ASN A 93 -7.90 8.72 -18.49
CA ASN A 93 -8.53 9.91 -19.07
C ASN A 93 -9.41 10.67 -18.05
N LEU A 94 -8.85 10.91 -16.85
CA LEU A 94 -9.54 11.58 -15.73
C LEU A 94 -9.02 13.01 -15.55
N SER A 95 -9.89 13.90 -15.06
CA SER A 95 -9.46 15.20 -14.56
C SER A 95 -8.76 15.08 -13.20
N GLU A 96 -8.04 16.12 -12.78
CA GLU A 96 -7.36 16.15 -11.48
C GLU A 96 -8.30 15.89 -10.30
N GLU A 97 -9.49 16.48 -10.31
CA GLU A 97 -10.52 16.29 -9.28
C GLU A 97 -11.05 14.85 -9.22
N GLN A 98 -11.00 14.13 -10.34
CA GLN A 98 -11.46 12.74 -10.44
C GLN A 98 -10.34 11.74 -10.15
N ALA A 99 -9.08 12.14 -10.27
CA ALA A 99 -7.89 11.30 -10.06
C ALA A 99 -7.57 11.04 -8.57
N HIS A 100 -8.60 10.90 -7.74
CA HIS A 100 -8.46 10.51 -6.34
C HIS A 100 -8.79 9.02 -6.18
N ILE A 101 -7.78 8.19 -5.94
CA ILE A 101 -7.91 6.74 -5.71
C ILE A 101 -8.94 6.42 -4.60
N ALA A 102 -9.06 7.30 -3.60
CA ALA A 102 -10.06 7.16 -2.53
C ALA A 102 -11.52 7.31 -3.00
N SER A 103 -11.75 7.79 -4.22
CA SER A 103 -13.06 7.93 -4.86
C SER A 103 -13.35 6.83 -5.87
N PHE A 104 -12.38 5.95 -6.16
CA PHE A 104 -12.54 4.93 -7.20
C PHE A 104 -13.54 3.85 -6.80
N ASN A 105 -14.25 3.32 -7.80
CA ASN A 105 -15.08 2.13 -7.65
C ASN A 105 -14.24 0.84 -7.86
N ILE A 106 -14.87 -0.33 -7.71
CA ILE A 106 -14.16 -1.62 -7.83
C ILE A 106 -13.60 -1.84 -9.24
N GLU A 107 -14.34 -1.45 -10.28
CA GLU A 107 -13.97 -1.64 -11.69
C GLU A 107 -12.77 -0.76 -12.03
N GLN A 108 -12.82 0.52 -11.70
CA GLN A 108 -11.71 1.47 -11.85
C GLN A 108 -10.43 1.01 -11.14
N CYS A 109 -10.55 0.43 -9.93
CA CYS A 109 -9.40 -0.13 -9.23
C CYS A 109 -8.79 -1.33 -9.98
N LYS A 110 -9.61 -2.20 -10.59
CA LYS A 110 -9.14 -3.36 -11.35
C LYS A 110 -8.49 -2.92 -12.65
N ASP A 111 -9.16 -2.06 -13.42
CA ASP A 111 -8.66 -1.57 -14.71
C ASP A 111 -7.29 -0.90 -14.56
N LEU A 112 -7.11 -0.09 -13.51
CA LEU A 112 -5.83 0.56 -13.25
C LEU A 112 -4.73 -0.42 -12.83
N ILE A 113 -5.05 -1.43 -12.01
CA ILE A 113 -4.09 -2.48 -11.66
C ILE A 113 -3.66 -3.23 -12.92
N ASP A 114 -4.61 -3.62 -13.76
CA ASP A 114 -4.32 -4.34 -15.01
C ASP A 114 -3.47 -3.50 -15.97
N LEU A 115 -3.73 -2.18 -16.07
CA LEU A 115 -2.89 -1.26 -16.86
C LEU A 115 -1.47 -1.13 -16.31
N LEU A 116 -1.30 -1.11 -14.98
CA LEU A 116 0.01 -1.02 -14.34
C LEU A 116 0.80 -2.33 -14.44
N ASP A 117 0.13 -3.47 -14.28
CA ASP A 117 0.73 -4.81 -14.41
C ASP A 117 1.15 -5.08 -15.86
N PHE A 118 0.45 -4.53 -16.86
CA PHE A 118 0.83 -4.67 -18.28
C PHE A 118 2.01 -3.76 -18.67
N ALA A 119 2.22 -2.67 -17.93
CA ALA A 119 3.28 -1.70 -18.19
C ALA A 119 4.62 -2.04 -17.48
N SER A 120 4.63 -3.02 -16.57
CA SER A 120 5.79 -3.49 -15.80
C SER A 120 6.46 -4.73 -16.40
#